data_AF-A0A377TXF5-F1
#
_entry.id   AF-A0A377TXF5-F1
#
_cell.length_a   1.000
_cell.length_b   1.000
_cell.length_c   1.000
_cell.angle_alpha   90.00
_cell.angle_beta   90.00
_cell.angle_gamma   90.00
#
_symmetry.space_group_name_H-M   'P 1'
#
loop_
_entity.id
_entity.type
_entity.pdbx_description
1 polymer ?
#
loop_
_entity_poly.entity_id
_entity_poly.type
_entity_poly.pdbx_seq_one_letter_code
_entity_poly.pdbx_strand_id
1 'polypeptide(L)'
;MRDVAQLKGFWNAMQALVAQRKLLAYHDRSDGGLLVTLAEMAFTGHCGVEADIAALGDDHLAALFNEELGAVIQVRAADREAVEAILAVNGLADCVHTSVKAVEGDRFVLTAGGQTVFSESRTTLRMWWAETTWQMQRLRDNPACADQEHQAKANDADPGLNVKLSFDINDDVAAPYIATGARAESGRPARAGGELPR
;
A
#
# COMPACT_ATOMS: atom_id res chain seq x y z
N MET A 1 -19.42 7.59 2.50
CA MET A 1 -19.74 8.72 3.42
C MET A 1 -20.30 9.86 2.60
N ARG A 2 -21.46 10.40 3.00
CA ARG A 2 -22.16 11.44 2.22
C ARG A 2 -22.42 12.73 3.01
N ASP A 3 -22.10 12.74 4.30
CA ASP A 3 -22.34 13.86 5.21
C ASP A 3 -21.02 14.50 5.67
N VAL A 4 -21.01 15.84 5.82
CA VAL A 4 -19.82 16.62 6.20
C VAL A 4 -19.31 16.26 7.60
N ALA A 5 -20.21 16.03 8.55
CA ALA A 5 -19.86 15.59 9.90
C ALA A 5 -19.26 14.18 9.89
N GLN A 6 -19.79 13.27 9.06
CA GLN A 6 -19.19 11.94 8.88
C GLN A 6 -17.80 12.03 8.25
N LEU A 7 -17.60 12.87 7.23
CA LEU A 7 -16.28 13.06 6.62
C LEU A 7 -15.25 13.60 7.63
N LYS A 8 -15.64 14.58 8.44
CA LYS A 8 -14.80 15.09 9.53
C LYS A 8 -14.55 14.02 10.60
N GLY A 9 -15.57 13.23 10.95
CA GLY A 9 -15.48 12.11 11.88
C GLY A 9 -14.48 11.05 11.39
N PHE A 10 -14.53 10.72 10.10
CA PHE A 10 -13.58 9.81 9.46
C PHE A 10 -12.16 10.32 9.54
N TRP A 11 -11.93 11.58 9.18
CA TRP A 11 -10.61 12.19 9.33
C TRP A 11 -10.10 12.08 10.77
N ASN A 12 -10.90 12.49 11.75
CA ASN A 12 -10.53 12.43 13.17
C ASN A 12 -10.24 11.00 13.64
N ALA A 13 -11.06 10.03 13.24
CA ALA A 13 -10.85 8.63 13.54
C ALA A 13 -9.53 8.12 12.94
N MET A 14 -9.24 8.43 11.67
CA MET A 14 -7.98 8.03 11.04
C MET A 14 -6.77 8.65 11.75
N GLN A 15 -6.83 9.94 12.10
CA GLN A 15 -5.75 10.59 12.88
C GLN A 15 -5.53 9.89 14.23
N ALA A 16 -6.60 9.55 14.95
CA ALA A 16 -6.50 8.82 16.21
C ALA A 16 -5.87 7.42 16.03
N LEU A 17 -6.31 6.67 15.02
CA LEU A 17 -5.79 5.33 14.73
C LEU A 17 -4.32 5.34 14.30
N VAL A 18 -3.91 6.35 13.53
CA VAL A 18 -2.50 6.57 13.15
C VAL A 18 -1.66 6.90 14.38
N ALA A 19 -2.10 7.84 15.20
CA ALA A 19 -1.39 8.24 16.43
C ALA A 19 -1.23 7.06 17.40
N GLN A 20 -2.23 6.18 17.47
CA GLN A 20 -2.21 4.97 18.30
C GLN A 20 -1.56 3.75 17.63
N ARG A 21 -1.04 3.89 16.39
CA ARG A 21 -0.39 2.80 15.62
C ARG A 21 -1.28 1.55 15.47
N LYS A 22 -2.58 1.76 15.27
CA LYS A 22 -3.59 0.70 15.13
C LYS A 22 -3.79 0.21 13.69
N LEU A 23 -3.33 0.98 12.71
CA LEU A 23 -3.40 0.61 11.30
C LEU A 23 -2.17 -0.20 10.87
N LEU A 24 -2.42 -1.28 10.13
CA LEU A 24 -1.41 -2.01 9.36
C LEU A 24 -1.28 -1.44 7.95
N ALA A 25 -2.41 -1.12 7.32
CA ALA A 25 -2.49 -0.51 5.99
C ALA A 25 -3.75 0.35 5.87
N TYR A 26 -3.74 1.27 4.91
CA TYR A 26 -4.85 2.14 4.54
C TYR A 26 -4.81 2.33 3.02
N HIS A 27 -5.96 2.27 2.37
CA HIS A 27 -6.11 2.72 0.99
C HIS A 27 -7.51 3.30 0.79
N ASP A 28 -7.62 4.51 0.24
CA ASP A 28 -8.90 5.15 0.00
C ASP A 28 -9.63 4.57 -1.23
N ARG A 29 -10.93 4.87 -1.30
CA ARG A 29 -11.74 4.59 -2.47
C ARG A 29 -11.85 5.84 -3.33
N SER A 30 -11.48 5.68 -4.59
CA SER A 30 -11.51 6.70 -5.63
C SER A 30 -11.91 6.05 -6.96
N ASP A 31 -11.15 6.26 -8.04
CA ASP A 31 -11.44 5.75 -9.38
C ASP A 31 -11.51 4.21 -9.37
N GLY A 32 -12.59 3.65 -9.96
CA GLY A 32 -12.80 2.20 -10.02
C GLY A 32 -13.30 1.55 -8.72
N GLY A 33 -13.55 2.35 -7.69
CA GLY A 33 -14.31 1.93 -6.51
C GLY A 33 -13.60 0.93 -5.60
N LEU A 34 -14.41 0.20 -4.80
CA LEU A 34 -13.91 -0.76 -3.81
C LEU A 34 -13.11 -1.89 -4.46
N LEU A 35 -13.48 -2.29 -5.68
CA LEU A 35 -12.75 -3.33 -6.41
C LEU A 35 -11.28 -2.95 -6.61
N VAL A 36 -11.03 -1.73 -7.12
CA VAL A 36 -9.67 -1.24 -7.37
C VAL A 36 -8.93 -1.02 -6.06
N THR A 37 -9.58 -0.44 -5.04
CA THR A 37 -8.97 -0.26 -3.71
C THR A 37 -8.43 -1.58 -3.15
N LEU A 38 -9.24 -2.65 -3.19
CA LEU A 38 -8.83 -3.97 -2.71
C LEU A 38 -7.75 -4.60 -3.59
N ALA A 39 -7.88 -4.48 -4.92
CA ALA A 39 -6.91 -5.04 -5.85
C ALA A 39 -5.52 -4.40 -5.64
N GLU A 40 -5.44 -3.08 -5.53
CA GLU A 40 -4.18 -2.36 -5.31
C GLU A 40 -3.57 -2.62 -3.93
N MET A 41 -4.39 -2.80 -2.89
CA MET A 41 -3.90 -3.30 -1.60
C MET A 41 -3.31 -4.71 -1.73
N ALA A 42 -3.95 -5.60 -2.49
CA ALA A 42 -3.46 -6.95 -2.74
C ALA A 42 -2.15 -6.96 -3.55
N PHE A 43 -2.03 -6.08 -4.55
CA PHE A 43 -0.80 -5.89 -5.33
C PHE A 43 0.35 -5.40 -4.46
N THR A 44 0.08 -4.45 -3.56
CA THR A 44 1.07 -3.86 -2.67
C THR A 44 1.52 -4.86 -1.59
N GLY A 45 0.58 -5.61 -1.03
CA GLY A 45 0.86 -6.63 -0.02
C GLY A 45 1.39 -7.95 -0.58
N HIS A 46 1.46 -8.10 -1.91
CA HIS A 46 1.80 -9.35 -2.61
C HIS A 46 1.06 -10.57 -2.03
N CYS A 47 -0.25 -10.41 -1.82
CA CYS A 47 -1.09 -11.38 -1.13
C CYS A 47 -2.46 -11.47 -1.79
N GLY A 48 -3.27 -12.43 -1.35
CA GLY A 48 -4.65 -12.61 -1.77
C GLY A 48 -5.62 -11.79 -0.93
N VAL A 49 -6.87 -11.72 -1.39
CA VAL A 49 -7.98 -11.08 -0.69
C VAL A 49 -9.17 -12.03 -0.68
N GLU A 50 -9.79 -12.16 0.49
CA GLU A 50 -11.11 -12.74 0.65
C GLU A 50 -12.04 -11.69 1.24
N ALA A 51 -13.13 -11.37 0.52
CA ALA A 51 -14.12 -10.43 1.00
C ALA A 51 -15.55 -10.92 0.77
N ASP A 52 -16.43 -10.72 1.75
CA ASP A 52 -17.87 -10.88 1.59
C ASP A 52 -18.56 -9.51 1.51
N ILE A 53 -19.26 -9.26 0.39
CA ILE A 53 -19.88 -7.98 0.08
C ILE A 53 -21.39 -7.97 0.28
N ALA A 54 -22.00 -9.02 0.86
CA ALA A 54 -23.46 -9.09 1.02
C ALA A 54 -24.03 -7.93 1.84
N ALA A 55 -23.27 -7.43 2.82
CA ALA A 55 -23.67 -6.30 3.66
C ALA A 55 -23.66 -4.94 2.92
N LEU A 56 -23.16 -4.90 1.67
CA LEU A 56 -23.07 -3.67 0.86
C LEU A 56 -24.28 -3.46 -0.06
N GLY A 57 -25.22 -4.41 -0.07
CA GLY A 57 -26.45 -4.37 -0.86
C GLY A 57 -26.48 -5.41 -1.99
N ASP A 58 -27.67 -5.64 -2.54
CA ASP A 58 -27.93 -6.68 -3.56
C ASP A 58 -27.37 -6.32 -4.95
N ASP A 59 -27.17 -5.03 -5.23
CA ASP A 59 -26.52 -4.57 -6.45
C ASP A 59 -24.99 -4.62 -6.28
N HIS A 60 -24.42 -5.80 -6.55
CA HIS A 60 -22.98 -6.03 -6.41
C HIS A 60 -22.14 -5.15 -7.34
N LEU A 61 -22.64 -4.79 -8.52
CA LEU A 61 -21.92 -3.93 -9.44
C LEU A 61 -21.82 -2.52 -8.85
N ALA A 62 -22.93 -1.97 -8.37
CA ALA A 62 -22.92 -0.69 -7.68
C ALA A 62 -22.05 -0.74 -6.43
N ALA A 63 -22.13 -1.79 -5.61
CA ALA A 63 -21.33 -1.93 -4.39
C ALA A 63 -19.81 -1.93 -4.65
N LEU A 64 -19.37 -2.56 -5.74
CA LEU A 64 -17.95 -2.68 -6.09
C LEU A 64 -17.38 -1.47 -6.82
N PHE A 65 -18.16 -0.85 -7.72
CA PHE A 65 -17.67 0.18 -8.63
C PHE A 65 -18.13 1.60 -8.31
N ASN A 66 -18.97 1.82 -7.28
CA ASN A 66 -19.23 3.19 -6.83
C ASN A 66 -17.95 3.84 -6.30
N GLU A 67 -17.80 5.13 -6.61
CA GLU A 67 -16.64 5.95 -6.26
C GLU A 67 -16.95 6.89 -5.08
N GLU A 68 -17.84 6.44 -4.18
CA GLU A 68 -18.21 7.21 -3.00
C GLU A 68 -17.02 7.31 -2.02
N LEU A 69 -16.90 8.42 -1.29
CA LEU A 69 -15.82 8.59 -0.30
C LEU A 69 -15.80 7.47 0.75
N GLY A 70 -14.60 6.98 1.03
CA GLY A 70 -14.32 5.94 2.03
C GLY A 70 -12.91 5.41 1.90
N ALA A 71 -12.59 4.38 2.69
CA ALA A 71 -11.31 3.69 2.63
C ALA A 71 -11.44 2.25 3.14
N VAL A 72 -10.50 1.40 2.76
CA VAL A 72 -10.25 0.11 3.40
C VAL A 72 -9.07 0.28 4.35
N ILE A 73 -9.28 -0.11 5.60
CA ILE A 73 -8.21 -0.16 6.61
C ILE A 73 -7.93 -1.60 7.00
N GLN A 74 -6.65 -1.95 7.06
CA GLN A 74 -6.22 -3.23 7.61
C GLN A 74 -5.74 -3.00 9.05
N VAL A 75 -6.22 -3.83 9.97
CA VAL A 75 -5.85 -3.78 11.39
C VAL A 75 -5.49 -5.17 11.87
N ARG A 76 -4.76 -5.26 13.00
CA ARG A 76 -4.55 -6.54 13.67
C ARG A 76 -5.89 -7.09 14.15
N ALA A 77 -6.09 -8.39 14.06
CA ALA A 77 -7.33 -9.03 14.52
C ALA A 77 -7.64 -8.71 16.00
N ALA A 78 -6.61 -8.66 16.85
CA ALA A 78 -6.73 -8.31 18.27
C ALA A 78 -7.14 -6.85 18.53
N ASP A 79 -6.95 -5.95 17.55
CA ASP A 79 -7.28 -4.52 17.69
C ASP A 79 -8.67 -4.18 17.13
N ARG A 80 -9.36 -5.14 16.51
CA ARG A 80 -10.61 -4.91 15.77
C ARG A 80 -11.68 -4.18 16.60
N GLU A 81 -12.01 -4.70 17.78
CA GLU A 81 -13.05 -4.12 18.64
C GLU A 81 -12.70 -2.69 19.08
N ALA A 82 -11.43 -2.45 19.43
CA ALA A 82 -10.97 -1.12 19.81
C ALA A 82 -11.04 -0.12 18.64
N VAL A 83 -10.74 -0.58 17.41
CA VAL A 83 -10.84 0.23 16.19
C VAL A 83 -12.30 0.55 15.88
N GLU A 84 -13.20 -0.43 15.94
CA GLU A 84 -14.64 -0.25 15.76
C GLU A 84 -15.21 0.73 16.78
N ALA A 85 -14.78 0.68 18.04
CA ALA A 85 -15.18 1.63 19.07
C ALA A 85 -14.73 3.07 18.75
N ILE A 86 -13.51 3.26 18.26
CA ILE A 86 -13.02 4.59 17.83
C ILE A 86 -13.85 5.12 16.66
N LEU A 87 -14.17 4.26 15.68
CA LEU A 87 -15.01 4.65 14.54
C LEU A 87 -16.44 5.01 14.99
N ALA A 88 -17.02 4.24 15.92
CA ALA A 88 -18.35 4.47 16.46
C ALA A 88 -18.47 5.80 17.21
N VAL A 89 -17.49 6.13 18.07
CA VAL A 89 -17.45 7.42 18.80
C VAL A 89 -17.33 8.61 17.84
N ASN A 90 -16.78 8.40 16.64
CA ASN A 90 -16.70 9.41 15.58
C ASN A 90 -17.93 9.41 14.65
N GLY A 91 -19.01 8.70 15.00
CA GLY A 91 -20.28 8.70 14.26
C GLY A 91 -20.28 7.84 13.00
N LEU A 92 -19.40 6.83 12.92
CA LEU A 92 -19.21 6.03 11.71
C LEU A 92 -19.70 4.58 11.83
N ALA A 93 -20.35 4.20 12.94
CA ALA A 93 -20.76 2.81 13.19
C ALA A 93 -21.51 2.18 11.99
N ASP A 94 -22.46 2.92 11.41
CA ASP A 94 -23.28 2.43 10.28
C ASP A 94 -22.55 2.45 8.93
N CYS A 95 -21.34 3.03 8.87
CA CYS A 95 -20.50 3.09 7.66
C CYS A 95 -19.38 2.04 7.67
N VAL A 96 -19.29 1.21 8.71
CA VAL A 96 -18.22 0.23 8.89
C VAL A 96 -18.68 -1.16 8.47
N HIS A 97 -17.94 -1.76 7.55
CA HIS A 97 -18.11 -3.14 7.11
C HIS A 97 -16.79 -3.90 7.29
N THR A 98 -16.84 -5.14 7.75
CA THR A 98 -15.68 -5.84 8.34
C THR A 98 -15.38 -7.20 7.71
N SER A 99 -15.97 -7.44 6.55
CA SER A 99 -15.92 -8.72 5.84
C SER A 99 -14.81 -8.74 4.80
N VAL A 100 -13.60 -8.28 5.14
CA VAL A 100 -12.44 -8.29 4.25
C VAL A 100 -11.23 -8.84 5.00
N LYS A 101 -10.49 -9.75 4.36
CA LYS A 101 -9.25 -10.33 4.89
C LYS A 101 -8.19 -10.39 3.79
N ALA A 102 -6.96 -10.02 4.16
CA ALA A 102 -5.79 -10.38 3.39
C ALA A 102 -5.39 -11.82 3.74
N VAL A 103 -5.06 -12.62 2.73
CA VAL A 103 -4.67 -14.03 2.87
C VAL A 103 -3.39 -14.31 2.10
N GLU A 104 -2.60 -15.30 2.51
CA GLU A 104 -1.43 -15.71 1.75
C GLU A 104 -1.82 -16.28 0.38
N GLY A 105 -0.94 -16.12 -0.61
CA GLY A 105 -1.13 -16.64 -1.97
C GLY A 105 -1.67 -15.62 -2.96
N ASP A 106 -2.24 -16.13 -4.05
CA ASP A 106 -2.52 -15.37 -5.28
C ASP A 106 -4.02 -15.31 -5.62
N ARG A 107 -4.93 -15.56 -4.69
CA ARG A 107 -6.37 -15.53 -4.97
C ARG A 107 -7.01 -14.21 -4.55
N PHE A 108 -7.74 -13.60 -5.47
CA PHE A 108 -8.61 -12.45 -5.22
C PHE A 108 -10.06 -12.93 -5.32
N VAL A 109 -10.75 -13.05 -4.19
CA VAL A 109 -12.08 -13.68 -4.10
C VAL A 109 -13.06 -12.75 -3.41
N LEU A 110 -14.15 -12.47 -4.11
CA LEU A 110 -15.29 -11.71 -3.61
C LEU A 110 -16.53 -12.62 -3.59
N THR A 111 -17.16 -12.73 -2.43
CA THR A 111 -18.40 -13.50 -2.23
C THR A 111 -19.54 -12.59 -1.79
N ALA A 112 -20.77 -13.05 -1.94
CA ALA A 112 -21.95 -12.47 -1.30
C ALA A 112 -22.81 -13.60 -0.75
N GLY A 113 -22.90 -13.71 0.59
CA GLY A 113 -23.70 -14.75 1.22
C GLY A 113 -23.21 -16.16 0.89
N GLY A 114 -21.89 -16.33 0.70
CA GLY A 114 -21.27 -17.58 0.30
C GLY A 114 -21.32 -17.90 -1.19
N GLN A 115 -22.00 -17.10 -2.02
CA GLN A 115 -21.94 -17.22 -3.47
C GLN A 115 -20.76 -16.42 -4.03
N THR A 116 -19.94 -17.03 -4.89
CA THR A 116 -18.85 -16.33 -5.57
C THR A 116 -19.41 -15.29 -6.54
N VAL A 117 -19.04 -14.03 -6.32
CA VAL A 117 -19.35 -12.89 -7.21
C VAL A 117 -18.23 -12.68 -8.21
N PHE A 118 -16.98 -12.72 -7.73
CA PHE A 118 -15.80 -12.56 -8.56
C PHE A 118 -14.64 -13.37 -7.98
N SER A 119 -13.86 -14.03 -8.84
CA SER A 119 -12.71 -14.82 -8.39
C SER A 119 -11.66 -14.92 -9.48
N GLU A 120 -10.47 -14.36 -9.24
CA GLU A 120 -9.36 -14.37 -10.20
C GLU A 120 -8.01 -14.52 -9.49
N SER A 121 -6.95 -14.82 -10.25
CA SER A 121 -5.57 -14.66 -9.82
C SER A 121 -5.25 -13.18 -9.60
N ARG A 122 -4.70 -12.84 -8.44
CA ARG A 122 -4.24 -11.48 -8.14
C ARG A 122 -3.11 -11.08 -9.09
N THR A 123 -2.23 -12.01 -9.47
CA THR A 123 -1.20 -11.81 -10.49
C THR A 123 -1.81 -11.45 -11.84
N THR A 124 -2.85 -12.15 -12.29
CA THR A 124 -3.56 -11.79 -13.53
C THR A 124 -4.10 -10.37 -13.48
N LEU A 125 -4.78 -9.99 -12.39
CA LEU A 125 -5.29 -8.62 -12.21
C LEU A 125 -4.17 -7.58 -12.20
N ARG A 126 -3.05 -7.87 -11.53
CA ARG A 126 -1.88 -7.00 -11.48
C ARG A 126 -1.25 -6.81 -12.85
N MET A 127 -1.19 -7.87 -13.66
CA MET A 127 -0.69 -7.81 -15.03
C MET A 127 -1.56 -6.91 -15.89
N TRP A 128 -2.88 -7.10 -15.88
CA TRP A 128 -3.81 -6.21 -16.61
C TRP A 128 -3.67 -4.76 -16.18
N TRP A 129 -3.60 -4.50 -14.88
CA TRP A 129 -3.40 -3.15 -14.34
C TRP A 129 -2.08 -2.51 -14.84
N ALA A 130 -1.04 -3.32 -15.03
CA ALA A 130 0.26 -2.86 -15.50
C ALA A 130 0.37 -2.68 -17.03
N GLU A 131 -0.63 -3.11 -17.82
CA GLU A 131 -0.54 -3.08 -19.29
C GLU A 131 -0.37 -1.66 -19.84
N THR A 132 -1.11 -0.69 -19.30
CA THR A 132 -1.03 0.70 -19.75
C THR A 132 0.37 1.27 -19.56
N THR A 133 0.98 1.08 -18.38
CA THR A 133 2.34 1.56 -18.12
C THR A 133 3.36 0.82 -18.97
N TRP A 134 3.17 -0.49 -19.19
CA TRP A 134 4.01 -1.29 -20.09
C TRP A 134 3.98 -0.76 -21.52
N GLN A 135 2.79 -0.55 -22.10
CA GLN A 135 2.67 -0.04 -23.47
C GLN A 135 3.29 1.35 -23.63
N MET A 136 3.08 2.24 -22.65
CA MET A 136 3.66 3.57 -22.68
C MET A 136 5.19 3.56 -22.56
N GLN A 137 5.74 2.77 -21.62
CA GLN A 137 7.18 2.59 -21.47
C GLN A 137 7.78 1.96 -22.74
N ARG A 138 7.12 0.97 -23.33
CA ARG A 138 7.59 0.30 -24.53
C ARG A 138 7.64 1.22 -25.75
N LEU A 139 6.70 2.16 -25.86
CA LEU A 139 6.68 3.16 -26.94
C LEU A 139 7.71 4.28 -26.73
N ARG A 140 7.95 4.68 -25.47
CA ARG A 140 8.76 5.85 -25.11
C ARG A 140 10.22 5.52 -24.85
N ASP A 141 10.47 4.39 -24.18
CA ASP A 141 11.76 3.98 -23.62
C ASP A 141 12.36 2.83 -24.44
N ASN A 142 13.36 2.11 -23.92
CA ASN A 142 13.86 0.90 -24.58
C ASN A 142 12.82 -0.23 -24.45
N PRO A 143 12.26 -0.76 -25.56
CA PRO A 143 11.25 -1.80 -25.51
C PRO A 143 11.70 -3.05 -24.74
N ALA A 144 12.98 -3.42 -24.83
CA ALA A 144 13.49 -4.59 -24.12
C ALA A 144 13.47 -4.40 -22.59
N CYS A 145 13.73 -3.19 -22.10
CA CYS A 145 13.65 -2.88 -20.67
C CYS A 145 12.19 -2.88 -20.19
N ALA A 146 11.27 -2.29 -20.97
CA ALA A 146 9.85 -2.29 -20.66
C ALA A 146 9.25 -3.71 -20.64
N ASP A 147 9.62 -4.54 -21.62
CA ASP A 147 9.19 -5.93 -21.70
C ASP A 147 9.73 -6.75 -20.51
N GLN A 148 10.99 -6.53 -20.10
CA GLN A 148 11.57 -7.16 -18.91
C GLN A 148 10.86 -6.74 -17.61
N GLU A 149 10.59 -5.45 -17.42
CA GLU A 149 9.87 -4.95 -16.25
C GLU A 149 8.46 -5.55 -16.16
N HIS A 150 7.74 -5.59 -17.28
CA HIS A 150 6.40 -6.15 -17.33
C HIS A 150 6.38 -7.67 -17.10
N GLN A 151 7.30 -8.42 -17.72
CA GLN A 151 7.38 -9.87 -17.54
C GLN A 151 7.74 -10.27 -16.11
N ALA A 152 8.61 -9.51 -15.44
CA ALA A 152 8.94 -9.76 -14.03
C ALA A 152 7.70 -9.71 -13.12
N LYS A 153 6.70 -8.87 -13.47
CA LYS A 153 5.45 -8.74 -12.70
C LYS A 153 4.59 -10.00 -12.67
N ALA A 154 4.77 -10.90 -13.63
CA ALA A 154 4.02 -12.16 -13.73
C ALA A 154 4.58 -13.27 -12.82
N ASN A 155 5.80 -13.11 -12.28
CA ASN A 155 6.42 -14.10 -11.41
C ASN A 155 5.96 -13.91 -9.97
N ASP A 156 4.96 -14.68 -9.54
CA ASP A 156 4.45 -14.62 -8.16
C ASP A 156 5.48 -15.07 -7.10
N ALA A 157 6.53 -15.78 -7.50
CA ALA A 157 7.61 -16.19 -6.60
C ALA A 157 8.65 -15.08 -6.33
N ASP A 158 8.46 -13.86 -6.87
CA ASP A 158 9.28 -12.70 -6.52
C ASP A 158 9.16 -12.40 -5.01
N PRO A 159 10.24 -12.54 -4.22
CA PRO A 159 10.20 -12.28 -2.78
C PRO A 159 10.13 -10.79 -2.43
N GLY A 160 10.17 -9.91 -3.44
CA GLY A 160 10.31 -8.48 -3.27
C GLY A 160 11.71 -8.09 -2.78
N LEU A 161 11.83 -6.86 -2.27
CA LEU A 161 13.08 -6.38 -1.69
C LEU A 161 13.31 -7.03 -0.32
N ASN A 162 14.38 -7.81 -0.20
CA ASN A 162 14.80 -8.45 1.04
C ASN A 162 16.26 -8.09 1.39
N VAL A 163 16.57 -7.95 2.68
CA VAL A 163 17.88 -7.47 3.15
C VAL A 163 18.72 -8.60 3.76
N LYS A 164 20.04 -8.57 3.54
CA LYS A 164 21.03 -9.42 4.22
C LYS A 164 22.12 -8.51 4.79
N LEU A 165 22.31 -8.53 6.10
CA LEU A 165 23.27 -7.67 6.79
C LEU A 165 24.49 -8.49 7.23
N SER A 166 25.69 -7.95 6.99
CA SER A 166 26.96 -8.52 7.45
C SER A 166 27.55 -7.80 8.67
N PHE A 167 26.88 -6.75 9.15
CA PHE A 167 27.27 -5.93 10.30
C PHE A 167 26.02 -5.44 11.03
N ASP A 168 26.19 -4.96 12.26
CA ASP A 168 25.10 -4.33 13.02
C ASP A 168 24.90 -2.89 12.56
N ILE A 169 23.74 -2.60 11.99
CA ILE A 169 23.37 -1.25 11.51
C ILE A 169 23.16 -0.26 12.67
N ASN A 170 23.01 -0.74 13.90
CA ASN A 170 22.85 0.09 15.08
C ASN A 170 24.18 0.38 15.79
N ASP A 171 25.28 -0.25 15.36
CA ASP A 171 26.61 0.06 15.86
C ASP A 171 27.10 1.37 15.26
N ASP A 172 27.06 2.43 16.06
CA ASP A 172 27.69 3.70 15.71
C ASP A 172 29.21 3.60 15.92
N VAL A 173 29.88 2.98 14.94
CA VAL A 173 31.35 2.86 14.91
C VAL A 173 32.06 4.23 14.94
N ALA A 174 31.34 5.32 14.62
CA ALA A 174 31.87 6.67 14.68
C ALA A 174 31.74 7.31 16.08
N ALA A 175 30.90 6.78 16.97
CA ALA A 175 30.65 7.32 18.31
C ALA A 175 31.93 7.59 19.13
N PRO A 176 32.94 6.68 19.17
CA PRO A 176 34.19 6.95 19.89
C PRO A 176 34.94 8.17 19.36
N TYR A 177 34.88 8.42 18.05
CA TYR A 177 35.54 9.56 17.42
C TYR A 177 34.75 10.86 17.64
N ILE A 178 33.41 10.79 17.54
CA ILE A 178 32.52 11.93 17.81
C ILE A 178 32.65 12.38 19.27
N ALA A 179 32.76 11.44 20.21
CA ALA A 179 32.92 11.72 21.64
C ALA A 179 34.20 12.50 21.96
N THR A 180 35.22 12.45 21.10
CA THR A 180 36.45 13.24 21.28
C THR A 180 36.25 14.74 21.01
N GLY A 181 35.13 15.14 20.40
CA GLY A 181 34.84 16.52 20.02
C GLY A 181 35.63 17.04 18.81
N ALA A 182 36.58 16.25 18.29
CA ALA A 182 37.32 16.59 17.09
C ALA A 182 36.44 16.38 15.84
N ARG A 183 35.98 17.48 15.24
CA ARG A 183 35.26 17.45 13.96
C ARG A 183 36.24 17.69 12.82
N ALA A 184 36.31 16.74 11.88
CA ALA A 184 37.02 16.98 10.63
C ALA A 184 36.28 18.05 9.80
N GLU A 185 36.99 19.08 9.34
CA GLU A 185 36.44 20.06 8.40
C GLU A 185 36.28 19.43 7.00
N SER A 186 35.20 19.76 6.30
CA SER A 186 34.98 19.37 4.90
C SER A 186 35.91 20.17 3.97
N GLY A 187 37.16 19.73 3.84
CA GLY A 187 38.08 20.30 2.88
C GLY A 187 37.57 20.11 1.45
N ARG A 188 37.07 21.19 0.81
CA ARG A 188 37.07 21.27 -0.66
C ARG A 188 38.53 21.12 -1.11
N PRO A 189 38.85 20.28 -2.11
CA PRO A 189 40.20 20.21 -2.62
C PRO A 189 40.58 21.59 -3.17
N ALA A 190 41.63 22.20 -2.62
CA ALA A 190 42.22 23.40 -3.17
C ALA A 190 42.63 23.09 -4.61
N ARG A 191 42.05 23.82 -5.59
CA ARG A 191 42.54 23.76 -6.98
C ARG A 191 44.00 24.20 -6.95
N ALA A 192 44.92 23.26 -7.20
CA ALA A 192 46.30 23.58 -7.45
C ALA A 192 46.36 24.42 -8.73
N GLY A 193 46.49 25.74 -8.57
CA GLY A 193 46.87 26.64 -9.65
C GLY A 193 48.33 26.35 -10.02
N GLY A 194 48.53 25.48 -11.00
CA GLY A 194 49.80 25.35 -11.69
C GLY A 194 49.75 26.17 -12.98
N GLU A 195 50.40 27.33 -12.98
CA GLU A 195 50.75 28.05 -14.21
C GLU A 195 51.71 27.17 -15.05
N LEU A 196 51.37 26.94 -16.31
CA LEU A 196 52.28 26.39 -17.31
C LEU A 196 53.21 27.50 -17.78
N PRO A 197 54.55 27.32 -17.78
CA PRO A 197 55.47 28.29 -18.36
C PRO A 197 55.37 28.28 -19.89
N ARG A 198 55.60 29.46 -20.47
CA ARG A 198 55.42 29.84 -21.88
C ARG A 198 56.25 29.03 -22.87
#